data_AF-A0A2W5V7Z6-F1
#
_entry.id   AF-A0A2W5V7Z6-F1
#
_cell.length_a   1.000
_cell.length_b   1.000
_cell.length_c   1.000
_cell.angle_alpha   90.00
_cell.angle_beta   90.00
_cell.angle_gamma   90.00
#
_symmetry.space_group_name_H-M   'P 1'
#
loop_
_entity.id
_entity.type
_entity.pdbx_description
1 polymer ?
#
loop_
_entity_poly.entity_id
_entity_poly.type
_entity_poly.pdbx_seq_one_letter_code
_entity_poly.pdbx_strand_id
1 'polypeptide(L)'
;MSLETLRARLDELDTELIKLLARRADIVADVWKWKAENGVPRIDPAREAALRERLLSQAQTLGLSRSAVSDVLDRIVGRSLR
;
A
#
# COMPACT_ATOMS: atom_id res chain seq x y z
N MET A 1 -30.88 4.15 6.86
CA MET A 1 -29.54 3.65 7.23
C MET A 1 -29.10 4.43 8.46
N SER A 2 -28.68 3.78 9.56
CA SER A 2 -28.28 4.48 10.80
C SER A 2 -26.77 4.74 10.83
N LEU A 3 -26.32 5.63 11.72
CA LEU A 3 -24.90 5.90 11.95
C LEU A 3 -24.15 4.64 12.40
N GLU A 4 -24.77 3.81 13.23
CA GLU A 4 -24.22 2.55 13.71
C GLU A 4 -24.03 1.55 12.55
N THR A 5 -24.97 1.51 11.61
CA THR A 5 -24.84 0.66 10.41
C THR A 5 -23.66 1.10 9.54
N LEU A 6 -23.48 2.41 9.36
CA LEU A 6 -22.36 2.95 8.59
C LEU A 6 -21.02 2.67 9.28
N ARG A 7 -20.96 2.80 10.60
CA ARG A 7 -19.76 2.50 11.40
C ARG A 7 -19.39 1.03 11.34
N ALA A 8 -20.35 0.11 11.48
CA ALA A 8 -20.07 -1.32 11.35
C ALA A 8 -19.46 -1.68 9.98
N ARG A 9 -19.98 -1.08 8.90
CA ARG A 9 -19.42 -1.26 7.54
C ARG A 9 -18.01 -0.70 7.40
N LEU A 10 -17.72 0.42 8.08
CA LEU A 10 -16.36 0.97 8.13
C LEU A 10 -15.42 0.07 8.92
N ASP A 11 -15.84 -0.43 10.08
CA ASP A 11 -15.03 -1.32 10.92
C ASP A 11 -14.63 -2.61 10.18
N GLU A 12 -15.56 -3.17 9.40
CA GLU A 12 -15.30 -4.31 8.50
C GLU A 12 -14.25 -3.96 7.44
N LEU A 13 -14.43 -2.83 6.74
CA LEU A 13 -13.51 -2.38 5.71
C LEU A 13 -12.11 -2.06 6.27
N ASP A 14 -12.04 -1.42 7.43
CA ASP A 14 -10.80 -1.08 8.11
C ASP A 14 -10.05 -2.36 8.54
N THR A 15 -10.78 -3.38 9.01
CA THR A 15 -10.21 -4.70 9.28
C THR A 15 -9.62 -5.34 8.01
N GLU A 16 -10.31 -5.23 6.87
CA GLU A 16 -9.79 -5.72 5.59
C GLU A 16 -8.55 -4.94 5.12
N LEU A 17 -8.52 -3.62 5.34
CA LEU A 17 -7.37 -2.78 5.04
C LEU A 17 -6.13 -3.23 5.81
N ILE A 18 -6.27 -3.51 7.12
CA ILE A 18 -5.16 -4.04 7.93
C ILE A 18 -4.70 -5.41 7.42
N LYS A 19 -5.63 -6.31 7.07
CA LYS A 19 -5.30 -7.63 6.49
C LYS A 19 -4.58 -7.50 5.15
N LEU A 20 -4.95 -6.53 4.31
CA LEU A 20 -4.26 -6.23 3.05
C LEU A 20 -2.84 -5.73 3.28
N LEU A 21 -2.66 -4.82 4.24
CA LEU A 21 -1.33 -4.31 4.61
C LEU A 21 -0.43 -5.42 5.15
N ALA A 22 -0.95 -6.32 5.99
CA ALA A 22 -0.20 -7.46 6.51
C ALA A 22 0.28 -8.38 5.38
N ARG A 23 -0.62 -8.78 4.47
CA ARG A 23 -0.27 -9.61 3.30
C ARG A 23 0.75 -8.93 2.40
N ARG A 24 0.61 -7.62 2.20
CA ARG A 24 1.58 -6.84 1.43
C ARG A 24 2.96 -6.83 2.09
N ALA A 25 3.02 -6.71 3.43
CA ALA A 25 4.26 -6.73 4.17
C ALA A 25 4.99 -8.07 4.06
N ASP A 26 4.26 -9.19 4.10
CA ASP A 26 4.81 -10.53 3.84
C ASP A 26 5.47 -10.60 2.45
N ILE A 27 4.76 -10.18 1.41
CA ILE A 27 5.28 -10.18 0.03
C ILE A 27 6.51 -9.28 -0.10
N VAL A 28 6.52 -8.11 0.56
CA VAL A 28 7.69 -7.20 0.53
C VAL A 28 8.90 -7.85 1.20
N ALA A 29 8.71 -8.56 2.31
CA ALA A 29 9.79 -9.29 2.97
C ALA A 29 10.37 -10.38 2.06
N ASP A 30 9.52 -11.14 1.37
CA ASP A 30 9.95 -12.16 0.40
C ASP A 30 10.71 -11.55 -0.79
N VAL A 31 10.22 -10.44 -1.35
CA VAL A 31 10.91 -9.70 -2.42
C VAL A 31 12.28 -9.22 -1.97
N TRP A 32 12.39 -8.72 -0.74
CA TRP A 32 13.67 -8.26 -0.19
C TRP A 32 14.66 -9.39 0.06
N LYS A 33 14.17 -10.52 0.58
CA LYS A 33 14.98 -11.73 0.74
C LYS A 33 15.51 -12.20 -0.62
N TRP A 34 14.63 -12.32 -1.62
CA TRP A 34 15.02 -12.69 -2.98
C TRP A 34 16.05 -11.72 -3.56
N LYS A 35 15.85 -10.41 -3.43
CA LYS A 35 16.81 -9.40 -3.91
C LYS A 35 18.18 -9.55 -3.26
N ALA A 36 18.22 -9.77 -1.94
CA ALA A 36 19.47 -9.99 -1.22
C ALA A 36 20.20 -11.26 -1.69
N GLU A 37 19.47 -12.36 -1.88
CA GLU A 37 20.02 -13.63 -2.38
C GLU A 37 20.56 -13.52 -3.82
N ASN A 38 20.02 -12.60 -4.62
CA ASN A 38 20.37 -12.40 -6.03
C ASN A 38 21.27 -11.18 -6.27
N GLY A 39 21.78 -10.52 -5.22
CA GLY A 39 22.64 -9.33 -5.34
C GLY A 39 21.96 -8.10 -5.96
N VAL A 40 20.63 -8.07 -5.99
CA VAL A 40 19.85 -6.96 -6.54
C VAL A 40 19.68 -5.88 -5.47
N PRO A 41 19.89 -4.58 -5.79
CA PRO A 41 19.65 -3.50 -4.86
C PRO A 41 18.23 -3.51 -4.30
N ARG A 42 18.13 -3.38 -2.96
CA ARG A 42 16.86 -3.34 -2.25
C ARG A 42 15.95 -2.21 -2.76
N ILE A 43 16.54 -1.05 -3.03
CA ILE A 43 15.88 0.15 -3.53
C ILE A 43 16.05 0.23 -5.04
N ASP A 44 14.94 0.48 -5.74
CA ASP A 44 14.91 0.76 -7.18
C ASP A 44 14.06 2.03 -7.41
N PRO A 45 14.68 3.21 -7.49
CA PRO A 45 13.96 4.48 -7.55
C PRO A 45 13.04 4.58 -8.78
N ALA A 46 13.45 4.03 -9.92
CA ALA A 46 12.67 4.05 -11.14
C ALA A 46 11.42 3.17 -11.00
N ARG A 47 11.57 1.97 -10.43
CA ARG A 47 10.45 1.05 -10.17
C ARG A 47 9.47 1.62 -9.14
N GLU A 48 9.98 2.28 -8.09
CA GLU A 48 9.17 2.91 -7.05
C GLU A 48 8.39 4.11 -7.60
N ALA A 49 9.02 4.97 -8.39
CA ALA A 49 8.35 6.10 -9.05
C ALA A 49 7.23 5.62 -10.00
N ALA A 50 7.50 4.61 -10.82
CA ALA A 50 6.50 4.04 -11.73
C ALA A 50 5.32 3.38 -10.98
N LEU A 51 5.60 2.67 -9.87
CA LEU A 51 4.56 2.12 -9.00
C LEU A 51 3.69 3.24 -8.42
N ARG A 52 4.33 4.29 -7.90
CA ARG A 52 3.66 5.41 -7.24
C ARG A 52 2.74 6.15 -8.21
N GLU A 53 3.22 6.49 -9.41
CA GLU A 53 2.39 7.19 -10.40
C GLU A 53 1.16 6.37 -10.80
N ARG A 54 1.34 5.07 -11.05
CA ARG A 54 0.24 4.16 -11.39
C ARG A 54 -0.83 4.13 -10.31
N LEU A 55 -0.43 4.03 -9.03
CA LEU A 55 -1.36 3.98 -7.91
C LEU A 55 -2.07 5.33 -7.68
N LEU A 56 -1.36 6.45 -7.86
CA LEU A 56 -1.95 7.78 -7.75
C LEU A 56 -2.96 8.05 -8.87
N SER A 57 -2.65 7.65 -10.11
CA SER A 57 -3.59 7.76 -11.23
C SER A 57 -4.85 6.92 -10.97
N GLN A 58 -4.69 5.69 -10.49
CA GLN A 58 -5.81 4.83 -10.12
C GLN A 58 -6.66 5.44 -8.99
N ALA A 59 -6.04 6.01 -7.97
CA ALA A 59 -6.73 6.71 -6.89
C ALA A 59 -7.59 7.87 -7.41
N GLN A 60 -7.05 8.68 -8.33
CA GLN A 60 -7.79 9.78 -8.93
C GLN A 60 -9.00 9.30 -9.74
N THR A 61 -8.86 8.20 -10.51
CA THR A 61 -9.99 7.57 -11.22
C THR A 61 -11.10 7.10 -10.27
N LEU A 62 -10.75 6.72 -9.04
CA LEU A 62 -11.70 6.32 -8.00
C LEU A 62 -12.23 7.51 -7.17
N GLY A 63 -11.91 8.75 -7.55
CA GLY A 63 -12.36 9.97 -6.86
C GLY A 63 -11.58 10.30 -5.58
N LEU A 64 -10.43 9.66 -5.34
CA LEU A 64 -9.59 9.93 -4.18
C LEU A 64 -8.63 11.09 -4.46
N SER A 65 -8.37 11.92 -3.45
CA SER A 65 -7.37 12.97 -3.53
C SER A 65 -5.97 12.39 -3.71
N ARG A 66 -5.22 12.93 -4.66
CA ARG A 66 -3.83 12.55 -4.89
C ARG A 66 -2.95 12.80 -3.67
N SER A 67 -3.17 13.89 -2.93
CA SER A 67 -2.42 14.19 -1.70
C SER A 67 -2.71 13.18 -0.60
N ALA A 68 -3.99 12.83 -0.39
CA ALA A 68 -4.39 11.87 0.64
C ALA A 68 -3.78 10.48 0.39
N VAL A 69 -3.78 10.01 -0.87
CA VAL A 69 -3.19 8.71 -1.20
C VAL A 69 -1.66 8.76 -1.21
N SER A 70 -1.06 9.88 -1.60
CA SER A 70 0.40 10.09 -1.55
C SER A 70 0.95 9.78 -0.16
N ASP A 71 0.34 10.32 0.89
CA ASP A 71 0.78 10.12 2.27
C ASP A 71 0.73 8.66 2.71
N VAL A 72 -0.31 7.93 2.29
CA VAL A 72 -0.44 6.49 2.53
C VAL A 72 0.67 5.73 1.80
N LEU A 73 0.89 6.03 0.52
CA LEU A 73 1.91 5.37 -0.30
C LEU A 73 3.31 5.58 0.28
N ASP A 74 3.63 6.78 0.75
CA ASP A 74 4.94 7.09 1.32
C ASP A 74 5.23 6.33 2.63
N ARG A 75 4.18 5.84 3.31
CA ARG A 75 4.30 4.98 4.49
C ARG A 75 4.45 3.49 4.16
N ILE A 76 4.03 3.04 2.98
CA ILE A 76 3.99 1.60 2.66
C ILE A 76 4.92 1.21 1.50
N VAL A 77 5.16 2.07 0.52
CA VAL A 77 6.03 1.79 -0.64
C VAL A 77 7.50 1.93 -0.24
N GLY A 78 8.34 0.99 -0.69
CA GLY A 78 9.78 0.99 -0.37
C GLY A 78 10.12 0.70 1.10
N ARG A 79 9.12 0.44 1.95
CA ARG A 79 9.27 0.20 3.39
C ARG A 79 8.80 -1.20 3.77
N SER A 80 9.41 -1.76 4.81
CA SER A 80 8.88 -2.92 5.50
C SER A 80 8.07 -2.44 6.69
N LEU A 81 6.92 -3.10 6.87
CA LEU A 81 6.08 -2.96 8.06
C LEU A 81 6.37 -4.09 9.06
N ARG A 82 7.48 -4.81 8.86
CA ARG A 82 8.07 -5.84 9.72
C ARG A 82 9.55 -5.59 9.98
#